data_AF-A0A349M3W2-F1
#
_entry.id   AF-A0A349M3W2-F1
#
_cell.length_a   1.000
_cell.length_b   1.000
_cell.length_c   1.000
_cell.angle_alpha   90.00
_cell.angle_beta   90.00
_cell.angle_gamma   90.00
#
_symmetry.space_group_name_H-M   'P 1'
#
loop_
_entity.id
_entity.type
_entity.pdbx_description
1 polymer ?
#
loop_
_entity_poly.entity_id
_entity_poly.type
_entity_poly.pdbx_seq_one_letter_code
_entity_poly.pdbx_strand_id
1 'polypeptide(L)'
;MHCAHERESSSQAGAMHCSPTELRLSVSSPYNESNYSMHLKDIHMIIEGTYTLQAAPEDVWHYLMNEQVLRRAIPGLERLDWLDEKQLSIALHINQRPLLGTIHGKITVIEEQFPAYYAVRFEGASEQTSLSGEGIVHLSGQGENTVISYKSILNLGKTGSPLPSALVKGLTKLIIQQFFTALAAMLRPIRSSPTEVYEYAHMHIVDEQPAEQFEEVSSDAQPTFLHTLVHQSGLGDGDPFLEELWVNRVKRYSMLLGLLFLVWIGTRLPRRFVH
;
A
#
# COMPACT_ATOMS: atom_id res chain seq x y z
N MET A 1 83.93 21.06 -32.03
CA MET A 1 83.72 21.47 -33.43
C MET A 1 82.32 22.05 -33.56
N HIS A 2 82.30 23.33 -33.93
CA HIS A 2 81.25 24.10 -34.62
C HIS A 2 79.83 24.30 -34.02
N CYS A 3 79.60 25.59 -33.69
CA CYS A 3 78.34 26.33 -33.60
C CYS A 3 77.75 26.66 -34.99
N ALA A 4 76.45 26.99 -35.03
CA ALA A 4 75.80 28.08 -35.77
C ALA A 4 74.28 28.01 -35.42
N HIS A 5 73.56 28.98 -34.86
CA HIS A 5 73.56 30.46 -34.84
C HIS A 5 72.98 31.12 -36.09
N GLU A 6 71.79 31.74 -35.94
CA GLU A 6 71.23 32.96 -36.60
C GLU A 6 69.73 33.01 -36.23
N ARG A 7 69.15 33.95 -35.47
CA ARG A 7 69.28 35.41 -35.22
C ARG A 7 68.79 36.28 -36.38
N GLU A 8 67.61 36.90 -36.17
CA GLU A 8 67.25 38.26 -36.60
C GLU A 8 65.92 38.66 -35.92
N SER A 9 65.54 39.92 -35.71
CA SER A 9 66.17 41.14 -35.20
C SER A 9 65.05 42.20 -35.25
N SER A 10 64.92 42.99 -34.17
CA SER A 10 64.59 44.42 -34.21
C SER A 10 63.17 44.94 -34.53
N SER A 11 62.60 45.58 -33.50
CA SER A 11 62.46 47.06 -33.42
C SER A 11 61.09 47.73 -33.62
N GLN A 12 60.68 48.36 -32.51
CA GLN A 12 60.09 49.71 -32.35
C GLN A 12 58.58 49.99 -32.47
N ALA A 13 58.06 50.42 -31.30
CA ALA A 13 57.39 51.70 -31.01
C ALA A 13 55.93 51.94 -31.47
N GLY A 14 55.08 52.27 -30.50
CA GLY A 14 53.77 52.91 -30.71
C GLY A 14 53.01 53.08 -29.39
N ALA A 15 52.65 54.31 -29.05
CA ALA A 15 52.32 54.79 -27.72
C ALA A 15 50.84 54.67 -27.29
N MET A 16 50.63 54.79 -25.96
CA MET A 16 49.53 55.50 -25.28
C MET A 16 48.08 55.16 -25.62
N HIS A 17 47.37 54.54 -24.67
CA HIS A 17 46.19 55.19 -24.08
C HIS A 17 45.91 54.69 -22.66
N CYS A 18 45.91 55.64 -21.72
CA CYS A 18 45.49 55.50 -20.34
C CYS A 18 44.30 56.47 -20.16
N SER A 19 43.13 55.99 -19.76
CA SER A 19 41.98 56.80 -19.32
C SER A 19 40.92 55.90 -18.66
N PRO A 20 39.97 56.44 -17.88
CA PRO A 20 40.12 56.61 -16.44
C PRO A 20 39.03 55.87 -15.63
N THR A 21 39.29 55.83 -14.32
CA THR A 21 38.35 55.59 -13.22
C THR A 21 36.92 56.05 -13.48
N GLU A 22 35.93 55.18 -13.26
CA GLU A 22 34.60 55.58 -12.80
C GLU A 22 34.12 54.56 -11.75
N LEU A 23 33.61 55.11 -10.66
CA LEU A 23 33.41 54.45 -9.38
C LEU A 23 32.25 53.48 -9.39
N ARG A 24 32.48 52.36 -8.69
CA ARG A 24 31.49 51.41 -8.19
C ARG A 24 30.43 52.13 -7.34
N LEU A 25 29.20 52.24 -7.85
CA LEU A 25 28.00 52.45 -7.04
C LEU A 25 27.16 51.17 -7.10
N SER A 26 27.40 50.31 -6.12
CA SER A 26 26.47 49.24 -5.75
C SER A 26 25.27 49.87 -5.06
N VAL A 27 24.09 49.77 -5.68
CA VAL A 27 22.81 49.85 -4.98
C VAL A 27 21.96 48.69 -5.45
N SER A 28 21.87 47.70 -4.58
CA SER A 28 20.94 46.59 -4.63
C SER A 28 19.50 47.08 -4.47
N SER A 29 18.59 46.57 -5.31
CA SER A 29 17.20 46.35 -4.89
C SER A 29 16.69 45.05 -5.52
N PRO A 30 15.93 44.22 -4.77
CA PRO A 30 15.99 42.78 -4.89
C PRO A 30 14.62 42.25 -5.30
N TYR A 31 14.32 42.08 -6.58
CA TYR A 31 13.14 41.31 -6.98
C TYR A 31 13.33 40.77 -8.38
N ASN A 32 13.84 39.54 -8.47
CA ASN A 32 13.83 38.75 -9.70
C ASN A 32 12.71 37.72 -9.58
N GLU A 33 11.52 38.07 -10.06
CA GLU A 33 10.44 37.12 -10.33
C GLU A 33 10.72 36.42 -11.66
N SER A 34 11.40 35.28 -11.62
CA SER A 34 11.29 34.24 -12.65
C SER A 34 12.12 33.03 -12.25
N ASN A 35 11.54 32.21 -11.37
CA ASN A 35 11.63 30.75 -11.40
C ASN A 35 11.00 30.25 -10.11
N TYR A 36 9.66 30.11 -10.11
CA TYR A 36 8.99 29.22 -9.17
C TYR A 36 9.40 27.79 -9.54
N SER A 37 10.62 27.39 -9.19
CA SER A 37 10.93 25.98 -9.00
C SER A 37 10.15 25.57 -7.76
N MET A 38 8.90 25.19 -7.99
CA MET A 38 8.12 24.43 -7.03
C MET A 38 8.96 23.20 -6.74
N HIS A 39 9.75 23.26 -5.66
CA HIS A 39 10.49 22.12 -5.15
C HIS A 39 9.43 21.05 -4.90
N LEU A 40 9.30 20.11 -5.83
CA LEU A 40 8.48 18.92 -5.67
C LEU A 40 9.07 18.22 -4.46
N LYS A 41 8.46 18.46 -3.31
CA LYS A 41 8.81 17.85 -2.05
C LYS A 41 8.58 16.35 -2.25
N ASP A 42 9.66 15.57 -2.19
CA ASP A 42 9.57 14.12 -2.27
C ASP A 42 8.46 13.65 -1.32
N ILE A 43 7.48 12.92 -1.86
CA ILE A 43 6.34 12.48 -1.06
C ILE A 43 6.79 11.23 -0.32
N HIS A 44 7.11 11.41 0.96
CA HIS A 44 7.42 10.33 1.88
C HIS A 44 6.12 9.80 2.50
N MET A 45 5.82 8.52 2.31
CA MET A 45 4.62 7.89 2.85
C MET A 45 4.90 6.52 3.46
N ILE A 46 4.21 6.22 4.56
CA ILE A 46 4.29 4.92 5.25
C ILE A 46 3.07 4.08 4.85
N ILE A 47 3.31 2.84 4.44
CA ILE A 47 2.31 1.84 4.09
C ILE A 47 2.53 0.65 5.01
N GLU A 48 1.50 0.29 5.77
CA GLU A 48 1.54 -0.83 6.70
C GLU A 48 0.19 -1.52 6.77
N GLY A 49 0.21 -2.79 7.21
CA GLY A 49 -0.97 -3.61 7.36
C GLY A 49 -0.62 -5.02 7.81
N THR A 50 -1.67 -5.80 7.97
CA THR A 50 -1.58 -7.22 8.30
C THR A 50 -2.46 -8.05 7.37
N TYR A 51 -2.10 -9.30 7.17
CA TYR A 51 -2.88 -10.28 6.41
C TYR A 51 -2.73 -11.66 7.03
N THR A 52 -3.80 -12.45 7.09
CA THR A 52 -3.76 -13.81 7.65
C THR A 52 -3.94 -14.84 6.54
N LEU A 53 -3.04 -15.82 6.51
CA LEU A 53 -3.10 -16.95 5.57
C LEU A 53 -3.28 -18.26 6.35
N GLN A 54 -4.09 -19.17 5.82
CA GLN A 54 -4.29 -20.52 6.36
C GLN A 54 -3.18 -21.45 5.83
N ALA A 55 -1.97 -21.26 6.34
CA ALA A 55 -0.79 -22.06 6.02
C ALA A 55 0.29 -21.85 7.10
N ALA A 56 1.22 -22.80 7.22
CA ALA A 56 2.38 -22.67 8.09
C ALA A 56 3.33 -21.55 7.59
N PRO A 57 4.09 -20.88 8.48
CA PRO A 57 4.99 -19.79 8.09
C PRO A 57 6.00 -20.20 7.01
N GLU A 58 6.49 -21.43 7.06
CA GLU A 58 7.40 -22.00 6.07
C GLU A 58 6.74 -22.06 4.70
N ASP A 59 5.51 -22.55 4.58
CA ASP A 59 4.80 -22.62 3.29
C ASP A 59 4.54 -21.22 2.72
N VAL A 60 4.10 -20.29 3.56
CA VAL A 60 3.89 -18.89 3.18
C VAL A 60 5.20 -18.29 2.66
N TRP A 61 6.30 -18.52 3.37
CA TRP A 61 7.62 -18.05 2.97
C TRP A 61 8.01 -18.57 1.58
N HIS A 62 7.90 -19.87 1.36
CA HIS A 62 8.23 -20.49 0.08
C HIS A 62 7.40 -19.87 -1.05
N TYR A 63 6.11 -19.57 -0.82
CA TYR A 63 5.26 -18.92 -1.81
C TYR A 63 5.66 -17.46 -2.07
N LEU A 64 6.04 -16.71 -1.03
CA LEU A 64 6.49 -15.32 -1.16
C LEU A 64 7.83 -15.20 -1.90
N MET A 65 8.69 -16.21 -1.81
CA MET A 65 10.01 -16.23 -2.46
C MET A 65 10.03 -17.02 -3.79
N ASN A 66 8.89 -17.59 -4.22
CA ASN A 66 8.84 -18.40 -5.44
C ASN A 66 8.43 -17.58 -6.67
N GLU A 67 9.30 -17.55 -7.67
CA GLU A 67 9.08 -16.83 -8.93
C GLU A 67 7.74 -17.15 -9.61
N GLN A 68 7.41 -18.44 -9.73
CA GLN A 68 6.22 -18.91 -10.43
C GLN A 68 4.94 -18.55 -9.66
N VAL A 69 5.03 -18.47 -8.34
CA VAL A 69 3.94 -17.99 -7.48
C VAL A 69 3.79 -16.48 -7.64
N LEU A 70 4.89 -15.73 -7.54
CA LEU A 70 4.88 -14.26 -7.71
C LEU A 70 4.32 -13.85 -9.08
N ARG A 71 4.68 -14.57 -10.15
CA ARG A 71 4.14 -14.33 -11.50
C ARG A 71 2.63 -14.44 -11.59
N ARG A 72 2.02 -15.30 -10.77
CA ARG A 72 0.56 -15.50 -10.74
C ARG A 72 -0.13 -14.58 -9.74
N ALA A 73 0.54 -14.24 -8.64
CA ALA A 73 -0.03 -13.43 -7.56
C ALA A 73 0.03 -11.92 -7.81
N ILE A 74 1.07 -11.42 -8.48
CA ILE A 74 1.27 -9.97 -8.63
C ILE A 74 0.33 -9.45 -9.74
N PRO A 75 -0.64 -8.57 -9.42
CA PRO A 75 -1.61 -8.09 -10.40
C PRO A 75 -0.95 -7.15 -11.42
N GLY A 76 -1.16 -7.41 -12.71
CA GLY A 76 -0.61 -6.58 -13.79
C GLY A 76 0.88 -6.81 -14.06
N LEU A 77 1.47 -7.89 -13.55
CA LEU A 77 2.87 -8.22 -13.83
C LEU A 77 3.06 -8.56 -15.32
N GLU A 78 3.90 -7.80 -16.00
CA GLU A 78 4.27 -8.04 -17.40
C GLU A 78 5.60 -8.81 -17.50
N ARG A 79 6.54 -8.51 -16.62
CA ARG A 79 7.87 -9.11 -16.60
C ARG A 79 8.37 -9.27 -15.17
N LEU A 80 9.08 -10.35 -14.92
CA LEU A 80 9.81 -10.61 -13.69
C LEU A 80 11.04 -11.42 -14.07
N ASP A 81 12.24 -10.98 -13.75
CA ASP A 81 13.47 -11.73 -13.98
C ASP A 81 14.37 -11.63 -12.76
N TRP A 82 14.94 -12.75 -12.32
CA TRP A 82 16.02 -12.74 -11.34
C TRP A 82 17.30 -12.24 -12.01
N LEU A 83 17.91 -11.22 -11.42
CA LEU A 83 19.18 -10.67 -11.86
C LEU A 83 20.35 -11.38 -11.16
N ASP A 84 20.15 -11.74 -9.89
CA ASP A 84 21.04 -12.56 -9.06
C ASP A 84 20.24 -13.21 -7.92
N GLU A 85 20.90 -13.80 -6.92
CA GLU A 85 20.26 -14.48 -5.78
C GLU A 85 19.38 -13.57 -4.91
N LYS A 86 19.62 -12.26 -4.91
CA LYS A 86 18.93 -11.28 -4.05
C LYS A 86 18.25 -10.17 -4.81
N GLN A 87 18.43 -10.09 -6.13
CA GLN A 87 17.95 -9.00 -6.96
C GLN A 87 17.02 -9.52 -8.05
N LEU A 88 15.90 -8.84 -8.21
CA LEU A 88 14.93 -9.11 -9.26
C LEU A 88 14.55 -7.82 -9.98
N SER A 89 14.32 -7.92 -11.29
CA SER A 89 13.75 -6.86 -12.13
C SER A 89 12.29 -7.18 -12.43
N ILE A 90 11.43 -6.18 -12.38
CA ILE A 90 9.99 -6.31 -12.66
C ILE A 90 9.51 -5.23 -13.62
N ALA A 91 8.49 -5.57 -14.41
CA ALA A 91 7.63 -4.61 -15.11
C ALA A 91 6.19 -4.87 -14.70
N LEU A 92 5.53 -3.84 -14.18
CA LEU A 92 4.17 -3.89 -13.64
C LEU A 92 3.29 -2.88 -14.36
N HIS A 93 2.24 -3.35 -15.02
CA HIS A 93 1.24 -2.52 -15.66
C HIS A 93 0.08 -2.22 -14.70
N ILE A 94 -0.05 -0.95 -14.32
CA ILE A 94 -1.13 -0.45 -13.48
C ILE A 94 -2.27 0.02 -14.39
N ASN A 95 -3.44 -0.60 -14.24
CA ASN A 95 -4.64 -0.28 -15.02
C ASN A 95 -5.58 0.73 -14.32
N GLN A 96 -5.20 1.21 -13.14
CA GLN A 96 -6.02 2.08 -12.32
C GLN A 96 -5.62 3.56 -12.49
N ARG A 97 -6.53 4.37 -13.05
CA ARG A 97 -6.35 5.83 -13.14
C ARG A 97 -6.35 6.46 -11.73
N PRO A 98 -5.55 7.51 -11.47
CA PRO A 98 -4.69 8.27 -12.38
C PRO A 98 -3.28 7.71 -12.59
N LEU A 99 -2.94 6.58 -11.97
CA LEU A 99 -1.60 5.96 -12.01
C LEU A 99 -1.44 4.96 -13.18
N LEU A 100 -2.21 5.15 -14.24
CA LEU A 100 -2.20 4.29 -15.43
C LEU A 100 -0.80 4.30 -16.06
N GLY A 101 -0.22 3.12 -16.30
CA GLY A 101 1.04 2.98 -17.00
C GLY A 101 1.86 1.78 -16.53
N THR A 102 3.02 1.60 -17.16
CA THR A 102 3.97 0.55 -16.78
C THR A 102 5.06 1.13 -15.88
N ILE A 103 5.30 0.48 -14.75
CA ILE A 103 6.41 0.74 -13.84
C ILE A 103 7.46 -0.34 -14.05
N HIS A 104 8.67 0.07 -14.38
CA HIS A 104 9.85 -0.79 -14.40
C HIS A 104 10.60 -0.61 -13.08
N GLY A 105 10.93 -1.70 -12.41
CA GLY A 105 11.57 -1.64 -11.11
C GLY A 105 12.59 -2.74 -10.88
N LYS A 106 13.33 -2.54 -9.79
CA LYS A 106 14.29 -3.46 -9.23
C LYS A 106 13.99 -3.63 -7.75
N ILE A 107 13.93 -4.86 -7.27
CA ILE A 107 13.81 -5.20 -5.86
C ILE A 107 15.08 -5.92 -5.44
N THR A 108 15.60 -5.57 -4.26
CA THR A 108 16.77 -6.18 -3.64
C THR A 108 16.40 -6.65 -2.24
N VAL A 109 16.58 -7.94 -1.96
CA VAL A 109 16.49 -8.50 -0.61
C VAL A 109 17.73 -8.07 0.17
N ILE A 110 17.53 -7.31 1.25
CA ILE A 110 18.63 -6.76 2.06
C ILE A 110 18.92 -7.68 3.24
N GLU A 111 17.88 -8.22 3.86
CA GLU A 111 17.97 -9.07 5.05
C GLU A 111 16.92 -10.17 4.97
N GLU A 112 17.25 -11.35 5.49
CA GLU A 112 16.41 -12.53 5.41
C GLU A 112 16.69 -13.42 6.63
N GLN A 113 15.62 -13.85 7.30
CA GLN A 113 15.65 -14.75 8.45
C GLN A 113 14.49 -15.74 8.28
N PHE A 114 14.76 -16.86 7.61
CA PHE A 114 13.75 -17.89 7.36
C PHE A 114 13.18 -18.47 8.67
N PRO A 115 11.86 -18.72 8.76
CA PRO A 115 10.77 -18.26 7.89
C PRO A 115 10.12 -16.96 8.41
N ALA A 116 10.73 -16.25 9.36
CA ALA A 116 10.03 -15.26 10.18
C ALA A 116 10.11 -13.82 9.65
N TYR A 117 11.13 -13.47 8.87
CA TYR A 117 11.37 -12.07 8.51
C TYR A 117 12.19 -11.87 7.24
N TYR A 118 11.84 -10.85 6.45
CA TYR A 118 12.74 -10.34 5.43
C TYR A 118 12.54 -8.83 5.21
N ALA A 119 13.60 -8.19 4.72
CA ALA A 119 13.63 -6.78 4.35
C ALA A 119 14.02 -6.62 2.87
N VAL A 120 13.36 -5.69 2.19
CA VAL A 120 13.60 -5.36 0.79
C VAL A 120 13.84 -3.87 0.61
N ARG A 121 14.71 -3.54 -0.35
CA ARG A 121 14.77 -2.21 -0.98
C ARG A 121 14.23 -2.33 -2.38
N PHE A 122 13.45 -1.35 -2.80
CA PHE A 122 12.93 -1.31 -4.15
C PHE A 122 13.06 0.08 -4.74
N GLU A 123 13.27 0.10 -6.06
CA GLU A 123 13.33 1.29 -6.88
C GLU A 123 12.50 1.03 -8.13
N GLY A 124 11.82 2.05 -8.63
CA GLY A 124 11.00 1.92 -9.82
C GLY A 124 10.78 3.24 -10.53
N ALA A 125 10.51 3.16 -11.82
CA ALA A 125 10.21 4.31 -12.64
C ALA A 125 9.18 3.98 -13.72
N SER A 126 8.39 4.98 -14.05
CA SER A 126 7.55 5.07 -15.24
C SER A 126 7.97 6.34 -16.01
N GLU A 127 7.40 6.56 -17.19
CA GLU A 127 7.65 7.79 -17.97
C GLU A 127 7.40 9.07 -17.17
N GLN A 128 6.43 9.03 -16.27
CA GLN A 128 5.97 10.22 -15.54
C GLN A 128 6.45 10.26 -14.09
N THR A 129 6.84 9.13 -13.50
CA THR A 129 7.05 9.04 -12.04
C THR A 129 8.18 8.10 -11.66
N SER A 130 9.05 8.53 -10.74
CA SER A 130 10.02 7.67 -10.05
C SER A 130 9.57 7.35 -8.62
N LEU A 131 9.89 6.15 -8.13
CA LEU A 131 9.67 5.73 -6.75
C LEU A 131 10.87 4.97 -6.20
N SER A 132 11.07 5.07 -4.89
CA SER A 132 12.01 4.22 -4.16
C SER A 132 11.51 3.97 -2.75
N GLY A 133 12.04 2.95 -2.08
CA GLY A 133 11.61 2.66 -0.73
C GLY A 133 12.26 1.44 -0.14
N GLU A 134 11.93 1.22 1.13
CA GLU A 134 12.32 0.04 1.88
C GLU A 134 11.07 -0.55 2.56
N GLY A 135 11.06 -1.87 2.70
CA GLY A 135 9.96 -2.60 3.29
C GLY A 135 10.45 -3.75 4.14
N ILE A 136 9.73 -4.01 5.23
CA ILE A 136 9.93 -5.17 6.09
C ILE A 136 8.66 -6.01 6.12
N VAL A 137 8.84 -7.31 6.23
CA VAL A 137 7.76 -8.29 6.36
C VAL A 137 8.11 -9.25 7.49
N HIS A 138 7.16 -9.47 8.38
CA HIS A 138 7.22 -10.46 9.45
C HIS A 138 6.15 -11.52 9.25
N LEU A 139 6.51 -12.79 9.43
CA LEU A 139 5.60 -13.93 9.46
C LEU A 139 5.54 -14.47 10.89
N SER A 140 4.34 -14.54 11.46
CA SER A 140 4.10 -15.09 12.79
C SER A 140 3.10 -16.24 12.70
N GLY A 141 3.52 -17.45 13.09
CA GLY A 141 2.62 -18.60 13.18
C GLY A 141 1.63 -18.46 14.34
N GLN A 142 0.37 -18.79 14.08
CA GLN A 142 -0.77 -18.74 15.01
C GLN A 142 -1.66 -19.97 14.75
N GLY A 143 -1.28 -21.11 15.34
CA GLY A 143 -1.93 -22.40 15.04
C GLY A 143 -1.70 -22.82 13.59
N GLU A 144 -2.79 -23.09 12.86
CA GLU A 144 -2.75 -23.42 11.42
C GLU A 144 -2.65 -22.18 10.51
N ASN A 145 -2.58 -20.98 11.11
CA ASN A 145 -2.52 -19.73 10.37
C ASN A 145 -1.14 -19.07 10.48
N THR A 146 -0.83 -18.23 9.50
CA THR A 146 0.29 -17.29 9.55
C THR A 146 -0.26 -15.88 9.47
N VAL A 147 0.10 -15.03 10.44
CA VAL A 147 -0.13 -13.60 10.39
C VAL A 147 1.08 -12.93 9.77
N ILE A 148 0.86 -12.32 8.61
CA ILE A 148 1.83 -11.46 7.93
C ILE A 148 1.64 -10.04 8.44
N SER A 149 2.71 -9.41 8.91
CA SER A 149 2.76 -7.97 9.20
C SER A 149 3.77 -7.32 8.28
N TYR A 150 3.38 -6.25 7.59
CA TYR A 150 4.28 -5.54 6.69
C TYR A 150 4.28 -4.05 6.98
N LYS A 151 5.43 -3.43 6.77
CA LYS A 151 5.62 -1.98 6.84
C LYS A 151 6.63 -1.55 5.80
N SER A 152 6.29 -0.50 5.06
CA SER A 152 7.14 0.05 4.03
C SER A 152 7.12 1.57 4.06
N ILE A 153 8.27 2.14 3.76
CA ILE A 153 8.47 3.55 3.47
C ILE A 153 8.59 3.69 1.96
N LEU A 154 7.72 4.50 1.37
CA LEU A 154 7.70 4.81 -0.05
C LEU A 154 8.01 6.30 -0.26
N ASN A 155 9.00 6.55 -1.09
CA ASN A 155 9.39 7.87 -1.57
C ASN A 155 8.93 8.00 -3.01
N LEU A 156 8.01 8.92 -3.27
CA LEU A 156 7.62 9.28 -4.63
C LEU A 156 8.43 10.50 -5.05
N GLY A 157 9.28 10.32 -6.06
CA GLY A 157 10.14 11.35 -6.63
C GLY A 157 9.45 12.15 -7.74
N LYS A 158 10.23 12.56 -8.74
CA LYS A 158 9.78 13.41 -9.87
C LYS A 158 8.49 12.86 -10.46
N THR A 159 7.42 13.65 -10.44
CA THR A 159 6.12 13.29 -11.02
C THR A 159 5.71 14.32 -12.08
N GLY A 160 5.20 13.88 -13.23
CA GLY A 160 4.65 14.75 -14.27
C GLY A 160 3.38 15.49 -13.84
N SER A 161 2.71 15.00 -12.79
CA SER A 161 1.58 15.67 -12.13
C SER A 161 1.63 15.42 -10.62
N PRO A 162 1.38 16.43 -9.77
CA PRO A 162 1.31 16.21 -8.33
C PRO A 162 0.17 15.24 -8.01
N LEU A 163 0.52 14.10 -7.40
CA LEU A 163 -0.43 13.09 -6.95
C LEU A 163 -0.63 13.21 -5.44
N PRO A 164 -1.88 13.18 -4.94
CA PRO A 164 -2.13 13.14 -3.50
C PRO A 164 -1.55 11.85 -2.88
N SER A 165 -0.80 11.98 -1.77
CA SER A 165 -0.21 10.83 -1.07
C SER A 165 -1.24 9.79 -0.64
N ALA A 166 -2.43 10.24 -0.21
CA ALA A 166 -3.53 9.36 0.18
C ALA A 166 -4.04 8.50 -0.99
N LEU A 167 -4.03 9.04 -2.20
CA LEU A 167 -4.45 8.32 -3.41
C LEU A 167 -3.42 7.24 -3.77
N VAL A 168 -2.13 7.57 -3.76
CA VAL A 168 -1.05 6.60 -4.00
C VAL A 168 -1.10 5.48 -2.97
N LYS A 169 -1.19 5.83 -1.68
CA LYS A 169 -1.33 4.86 -0.58
C LYS A 169 -2.56 3.97 -0.72
N GLY A 170 -3.70 4.52 -1.17
CA GLY A 170 -4.93 3.77 -1.43
C GLY A 170 -4.73 2.71 -2.53
N LEU A 171 -4.13 3.10 -3.66
CA LEU A 171 -3.86 2.17 -4.75
C LEU A 171 -2.84 1.10 -4.36
N THR A 172 -1.76 1.46 -3.66
CA THR A 172 -0.77 0.47 -3.20
C THR A 172 -1.41 -0.55 -2.26
N LYS A 173 -2.29 -0.12 -1.35
CA LYS A 173 -3.04 -1.04 -0.48
C LYS A 173 -3.96 -1.97 -1.28
N LEU A 174 -4.62 -1.48 -2.33
CA LEU A 174 -5.45 -2.30 -3.21
C LEU A 174 -4.61 -3.39 -3.90
N ILE A 175 -3.45 -3.03 -4.46
CA ILE A 175 -2.54 -3.97 -5.11
C ILE A 175 -2.06 -5.03 -4.12
N ILE A 176 -1.65 -4.63 -2.91
CA ILE A 176 -1.23 -5.55 -1.84
C ILE A 176 -2.37 -6.52 -1.46
N GLN A 177 -3.60 -6.00 -1.35
CA GLN A 177 -4.77 -6.82 -1.04
C GLN A 177 -5.05 -7.85 -2.15
N GLN A 178 -4.94 -7.45 -3.42
CA GLN A 178 -5.12 -8.36 -4.55
C GLN A 178 -4.03 -9.44 -4.57
N PHE A 179 -2.78 -9.06 -4.34
CA PHE A 179 -1.66 -9.98 -4.23
C PHE A 179 -1.91 -11.05 -3.16
N PHE A 180 -2.22 -10.64 -1.92
CA PHE A 180 -2.46 -11.60 -0.85
C PHE A 180 -3.71 -12.45 -1.06
N THR A 181 -4.75 -11.89 -1.71
CA THR A 181 -5.94 -12.66 -2.08
C THR A 181 -5.61 -13.78 -3.08
N ALA A 182 -4.78 -13.48 -4.10
CA ALA A 182 -4.30 -14.48 -5.03
C ALA A 182 -3.39 -15.52 -4.34
N LEU A 183 -2.51 -15.06 -3.44
CA LEU A 183 -1.63 -15.94 -2.65
C LEU A 183 -2.44 -16.92 -1.79
N ALA A 184 -3.46 -16.43 -1.09
CA ALA A 184 -4.37 -17.24 -0.28
C ALA A 184 -5.13 -18.29 -1.11
N ALA A 185 -5.53 -17.93 -2.34
CA ALA A 185 -6.18 -18.87 -3.25
C ALA A 185 -5.24 -20.01 -3.68
N MET A 186 -3.95 -19.74 -3.86
CA MET A 186 -2.96 -20.75 -4.23
C MET A 186 -2.52 -21.62 -3.04
N LEU A 187 -2.50 -21.06 -1.82
CA LEU A 187 -2.21 -21.80 -0.59
C LEU A 187 -3.35 -22.71 -0.15
N ARG A 188 -4.59 -22.46 -0.61
CA ARG A 188 -5.73 -23.30 -0.27
C ARG A 188 -5.47 -24.71 -0.82
N PRO A 189 -5.40 -25.75 0.03
CA PRO A 189 -5.30 -27.12 -0.46
C PRO A 189 -6.53 -27.38 -1.33
N ILE A 190 -6.32 -27.84 -2.58
CA ILE A 190 -7.40 -28.27 -3.46
C ILE A 190 -8.05 -29.48 -2.79
N ARG A 191 -9.10 -29.25 -2.00
CA ARG A 191 -10.10 -30.27 -1.74
C ARG A 191 -10.90 -30.36 -3.03
N SER A 192 -10.56 -31.32 -3.88
CA SER A 192 -11.39 -31.67 -5.03
C SER A 192 -12.70 -32.24 -4.51
N SER A 193 -13.68 -31.39 -4.25
CA SER A 193 -15.09 -31.78 -4.30
C SER A 193 -15.56 -31.59 -5.75
N PRO A 194 -16.15 -32.62 -6.39
CA PRO A 194 -16.55 -32.54 -7.79
C PRO A 194 -17.50 -31.37 -8.05
N THR A 195 -17.31 -30.76 -9.20
CA THR A 195 -18.20 -29.85 -9.90
C THR A 195 -19.68 -30.20 -9.71
N GLU A 196 -20.43 -29.34 -9.02
CA GLU A 196 -21.86 -29.18 -9.33
C GLU A 196 -22.03 -27.92 -10.17
N VAL A 197 -22.31 -28.17 -11.45
CA VAL A 197 -22.87 -27.24 -12.42
C VAL A 197 -24.24 -26.82 -11.91
N TYR A 198 -24.43 -25.55 -11.57
CA TYR A 198 -25.77 -25.00 -11.41
C TYR A 198 -26.15 -24.23 -12.66
N GLU A 199 -26.77 -24.99 -13.57
CA GLU A 199 -27.63 -24.56 -14.66
C GLU A 199 -28.67 -23.56 -14.13
N TYR A 200 -28.66 -22.33 -14.65
CA TYR A 200 -29.59 -21.28 -14.23
C TYR A 200 -30.93 -21.42 -14.96
N ALA A 201 -31.90 -22.12 -14.39
CA ALA A 201 -33.30 -21.95 -14.77
C ALA A 201 -34.28 -22.37 -13.64
N HIS A 202 -35.23 -21.45 -13.39
CA HIS A 202 -36.50 -21.63 -12.68
C HIS A 202 -36.55 -21.37 -11.16
N MET A 203 -36.58 -20.07 -10.85
CA MET A 203 -37.63 -19.39 -10.07
C MET A 203 -38.73 -20.29 -9.46
N HIS A 204 -38.81 -20.36 -8.13
CA HIS A 204 -39.99 -20.78 -7.39
C HIS A 204 -40.53 -19.62 -6.54
N ILE A 205 -41.83 -19.31 -6.70
CA ILE A 205 -42.61 -18.39 -5.88
C ILE A 205 -43.33 -19.22 -4.80
N VAL A 206 -43.05 -18.88 -3.54
CA VAL A 206 -43.92 -18.72 -2.34
C VAL A 206 -44.98 -19.81 -2.06
N ASP A 207 -44.97 -20.45 -0.87
CA ASP A 207 -45.83 -20.05 0.28
C ASP A 207 -45.62 -20.87 1.59
N GLU A 208 -45.91 -20.17 2.70
CA GLU A 208 -46.44 -20.58 4.02
C GLU A 208 -45.70 -21.47 5.06
N GLN A 209 -45.83 -21.00 6.32
CA GLN A 209 -45.30 -21.37 7.65
C GLN A 209 -46.12 -22.52 8.34
N PRO A 210 -46.03 -22.84 9.66
CA PRO A 210 -45.00 -22.73 10.72
C PRO A 210 -44.90 -23.96 11.71
N ALA A 211 -43.94 -23.86 12.65
CA ALA A 211 -44.04 -24.10 14.12
C ALA A 211 -43.54 -25.42 14.79
N GLU A 212 -43.07 -25.21 16.03
CA GLU A 212 -42.89 -26.11 17.20
C GLU A 212 -41.54 -26.85 17.36
N GLN A 213 -40.86 -26.98 18.53
CA GLN A 213 -40.88 -26.34 19.88
C GLN A 213 -39.86 -27.09 20.81
N PHE A 214 -39.36 -26.42 21.88
CA PHE A 214 -38.81 -26.93 23.17
C PHE A 214 -37.44 -27.70 23.21
N GLU A 215 -36.57 -27.65 24.23
CA GLU A 215 -36.55 -27.01 25.58
C GLU A 215 -35.11 -26.94 26.21
N GLU A 216 -35.03 -26.17 27.31
CA GLU A 216 -33.93 -25.75 28.21
C GLU A 216 -33.07 -26.83 28.90
N VAL A 217 -31.83 -26.46 29.36
CA VAL A 217 -31.35 -26.66 30.76
C VAL A 217 -30.28 -25.59 31.14
N SER A 218 -30.46 -25.04 32.36
CA SER A 218 -29.73 -24.00 33.10
C SER A 218 -28.47 -24.42 33.88
N SER A 219 -27.52 -23.51 34.15
CA SER A 219 -26.74 -23.45 35.41
C SER A 219 -26.04 -22.09 35.61
N ASP A 220 -26.20 -21.53 36.81
CA ASP A 220 -25.97 -20.13 37.21
C ASP A 220 -24.55 -19.87 37.78
N ALA A 221 -23.87 -18.85 37.25
CA ALA A 221 -22.74 -18.14 37.87
C ALA A 221 -22.63 -16.75 37.21
N GLN A 222 -23.09 -15.69 37.86
CA GLN A 222 -23.28 -14.35 37.28
C GLN A 222 -22.01 -13.71 36.66
N PRO A 223 -22.10 -13.23 35.41
CA PRO A 223 -21.22 -12.19 34.86
C PRO A 223 -22.01 -11.01 34.25
N THR A 224 -21.36 -9.84 34.24
CA THR A 224 -21.86 -8.50 33.92
C THR A 224 -22.62 -8.39 32.58
N PHE A 225 -23.57 -7.45 32.48
CA PHE A 225 -24.54 -7.22 31.37
C PHE A 225 -23.98 -7.26 29.93
N LEU A 226 -22.67 -7.04 29.75
CA LEU A 226 -21.99 -7.15 28.46
C LEU A 226 -21.61 -8.59 28.08
N HIS A 227 -21.26 -9.42 29.07
CA HIS A 227 -21.07 -10.86 28.86
C HIS A 227 -22.39 -11.52 28.46
N THR A 228 -23.52 -11.07 29.01
CA THR A 228 -24.86 -11.56 28.66
C THR A 228 -25.20 -11.31 27.18
N LEU A 229 -24.83 -10.15 26.64
CA LEU A 229 -25.08 -9.81 25.23
C LEU A 229 -24.13 -10.56 24.26
N VAL A 230 -22.87 -10.77 24.65
CA VAL A 230 -21.89 -11.50 23.84
C VAL A 230 -22.20 -13.01 23.82
N HIS A 231 -22.57 -13.59 24.96
CA HIS A 231 -22.90 -15.00 25.07
C HIS A 231 -24.23 -15.35 24.39
N GLN A 232 -25.23 -14.47 24.42
CA GLN A 232 -26.52 -14.66 23.74
C GLN A 232 -26.41 -14.54 22.21
N SER A 233 -25.30 -13.97 21.72
CA SER A 233 -25.02 -13.86 20.29
C SER A 233 -24.12 -14.98 19.76
N GLY A 234 -23.59 -15.87 20.62
CA GLY A 234 -22.65 -16.94 20.23
C GLY A 234 -21.36 -16.42 19.57
N LEU A 235 -20.96 -15.19 19.89
CA LEU A 235 -19.86 -14.50 19.21
C LEU A 235 -18.67 -14.38 20.16
N GLY A 236 -17.74 -15.32 20.12
CA GLY A 236 -16.47 -15.22 20.86
C GLY A 236 -15.84 -16.54 21.29
N ASP A 237 -16.59 -17.64 21.28
CA ASP A 237 -16.11 -19.02 21.55
C ASP A 237 -15.16 -19.16 22.77
N GLY A 238 -15.28 -18.26 23.76
CA GLY A 238 -14.48 -18.26 24.99
C GLY A 238 -13.04 -17.77 24.87
N ASP A 239 -12.62 -17.17 23.75
CA ASP A 239 -11.26 -16.60 23.58
C ASP A 239 -11.23 -15.09 23.92
N PRO A 240 -10.50 -14.67 24.97
CA PRO A 240 -10.39 -13.26 25.39
C PRO A 240 -9.88 -12.31 24.30
N PHE A 241 -9.12 -12.82 23.32
CA PHE A 241 -8.52 -12.01 22.27
C PHE A 241 -9.48 -11.72 21.11
N LEU A 242 -10.45 -12.61 20.85
CA LEU A 242 -11.48 -12.40 19.82
C LEU A 242 -12.58 -11.44 20.29
N GLU A 243 -12.78 -11.33 21.60
CA GLU A 243 -13.75 -10.40 22.20
C GLU A 243 -13.33 -8.93 21.99
N GLU A 244 -12.05 -8.58 22.11
CA GLU A 244 -11.60 -7.18 21.90
C GLU A 244 -11.76 -6.71 20.44
N LEU A 245 -11.62 -7.62 19.47
CA LEU A 245 -11.80 -7.32 18.05
C LEU A 245 -13.26 -7.15 17.65
N TRP A 246 -14.18 -7.88 18.28
CA TRP A 246 -15.63 -7.68 18.11
C TRP A 246 -16.13 -6.40 18.77
N VAL A 247 -15.62 -6.05 19.95
CA VAL A 247 -15.98 -4.80 20.66
C VAL A 247 -15.70 -3.57 19.80
N ASN A 248 -14.56 -3.54 19.09
CA ASN A 248 -14.21 -2.43 18.19
C ASN A 248 -15.05 -2.38 16.91
N ARG A 249 -15.59 -3.52 16.47
CA ARG A 249 -16.45 -3.60 15.28
C ARG A 249 -17.89 -3.19 15.61
N VAL A 250 -18.42 -3.64 16.74
CA VAL A 250 -19.77 -3.28 17.23
C VAL A 250 -19.87 -1.79 17.59
N LYS A 251 -18.85 -1.21 18.24
CA LYS A 251 -18.79 0.25 18.49
C LYS A 251 -18.94 1.07 17.21
N ARG A 252 -18.24 0.65 16.14
CA ARG A 252 -18.20 1.35 14.85
C ARG A 252 -19.54 1.30 14.13
N TYR A 253 -20.25 0.16 14.20
CA TYR A 253 -21.59 0.02 13.63
C TYR A 253 -22.68 0.70 14.46
N SER A 254 -22.59 0.73 15.79
CA SER A 254 -23.57 1.43 16.64
C SER A 254 -23.54 2.95 16.43
N MET A 255 -22.35 3.51 16.18
CA MET A 255 -22.19 4.95 15.90
C MET A 255 -22.81 5.35 14.56
N LEU A 256 -22.66 4.49 13.54
CA LEU A 256 -23.27 4.69 12.23
C LEU A 256 -24.80 4.51 12.27
N LEU A 257 -25.28 3.49 12.99
CA LEU A 257 -26.71 3.23 13.14
C LEU A 257 -27.41 4.33 13.95
N GLY A 258 -26.78 4.82 15.02
CA GLY A 258 -27.28 5.94 15.81
C GLY A 258 -27.36 7.25 15.02
N LEU A 259 -26.38 7.53 14.15
CA LEU A 259 -26.39 8.71 13.30
C LEU A 259 -27.48 8.62 12.21
N LEU A 260 -27.66 7.44 11.61
CA LEU A 260 -28.78 7.18 10.68
C LEU A 260 -30.14 7.32 11.38
N PHE A 261 -30.28 6.84 12.61
CA PHE A 261 -31.50 6.98 13.40
C PHE A 261 -31.81 8.45 13.74
N LEU A 262 -30.78 9.24 14.07
CA LEU A 262 -30.91 10.69 14.30
C LEU A 262 -31.37 11.44 13.04
N VAL A 263 -30.81 11.10 11.89
CA VAL A 263 -31.22 11.67 10.59
C VAL A 263 -32.66 11.26 10.24
N TRP A 264 -33.03 10.01 10.52
CA TRP A 264 -34.40 9.51 10.32
C TRP A 264 -35.42 10.22 11.23
N ILE A 265 -35.07 10.47 12.50
CA ILE A 265 -35.90 11.25 13.43
C ILE A 265 -36.01 12.72 12.99
N GLY A 266 -34.91 13.32 12.54
CA GLY A 266 -34.88 14.70 12.05
C GLY A 266 -35.75 14.92 10.82
N THR A 267 -35.90 13.91 9.97
CA THR A 267 -36.72 13.99 8.75
C THR A 267 -38.19 13.66 8.96
N ARG A 268 -38.56 13.04 10.10
CA ARG A 268 -39.95 12.71 10.46
C ARG A 268 -40.61 13.65 11.48
N LEU A 269 -39.87 14.61 12.05
CA LEU A 269 -40.46 15.59 12.96
C LEU A 269 -41.36 16.57 12.18
N PRO A 270 -42.67 16.63 12.46
CA PRO A 270 -43.59 17.51 11.76
C PRO A 270 -43.22 18.97 12.08
N ARG A 271 -42.93 19.75 11.03
CA ARG A 271 -42.71 21.19 11.15
C ARG A 271 -43.98 21.82 11.71
N ARG A 272 -43.92 22.33 12.94
CA ARG A 272 -44.99 23.13 13.52
C ARG A 272 -45.19 24.35 12.63
N PHE A 273 -46.34 24.43 11.97
CA PHE A 273 -46.77 25.64 11.26
C PHE A 273 -47.03 26.73 12.30
N VAL A 274 -46.27 27.82 12.21
CA VAL A 274 -46.55 29.05 12.93
C VAL A 274 -47.50 29.85 12.04
N HIS A 275 -48.73 30.05 12.53
CA HIS A 275 -49.67 31.04 12.01
C HIS A 275 -49.39 32.41 12.62
#